data_AF-A0A0U1SRX7-F1
#
_entry.id   AF-A0A0U1SRX7-F1
#
_cell.length_a   1.000
_cell.length_b   1.000
_cell.length_c   1.000
_cell.angle_alpha   90.00
_cell.angle_beta   90.00
_cell.angle_gamma   90.00
#
_symmetry.space_group_name_H-M   'P 1'
#
loop_
_entity.id
_entity.type
_entity.pdbx_description
1 polymer ?
#
loop_
_entity_poly.entity_id
_entity_poly.type
_entity_poly.pdbx_seq_one_letter_code
_entity_poly.pdbx_strand_id
1 'polypeptide(L)'
;IAPLLVVALAVSVYGESNDLCDSSESQRQKFISCMRENYHPFDYALTCSQYLNIRAMEEFVDLSCGKIVPSSEEKAKYSECLNQNIEARNALSEYDLGNLLKKCTNEAIAG
;
A
#
# COMPACT_ATOMS: atom_id res chain seq x y z
N ILE A 1 0.40 -4.36 -17.60
CA ILE A 1 -0.69 -3.67 -16.85
C ILE A 1 -0.93 -4.29 -15.46
N ALA A 2 -0.53 -5.55 -15.19
CA ALA A 2 -0.88 -6.27 -13.96
C ALA A 2 -0.27 -5.79 -12.61
N PRO A 3 1.00 -5.32 -12.48
CA PRO A 3 1.55 -5.02 -11.15
C PRO A 3 0.97 -3.73 -10.55
N LEU A 4 0.46 -2.82 -11.41
CA LEU A 4 -0.30 -1.64 -11.01
C LEU A 4 -1.54 -2.04 -10.19
N LEU A 5 -2.24 -3.11 -10.55
CA LEU A 5 -3.46 -3.53 -9.84
C LEU A 5 -3.17 -4.06 -8.44
N VAL A 6 -2.10 -4.83 -8.26
CA VAL A 6 -1.79 -5.47 -6.98
C VAL A 6 -1.35 -4.47 -5.90
N VAL A 7 -0.84 -3.30 -6.29
CA VAL A 7 -0.57 -2.21 -5.34
C VAL A 7 -1.69 -1.17 -5.32
N ALA A 8 -2.34 -0.90 -6.45
CA ALA A 8 -3.51 -0.01 -6.49
C ALA A 8 -4.71 -0.60 -5.74
N LEU A 9 -4.82 -1.92 -5.55
CA LEU A 9 -5.86 -2.49 -4.69
C LEU A 9 -5.61 -2.15 -3.21
N ALA A 10 -4.37 -2.00 -2.75
CA ALA A 10 -4.13 -1.41 -1.42
C ALA A 10 -4.58 0.06 -1.34
N VAL A 11 -4.66 0.76 -2.48
CA VAL A 11 -5.11 2.15 -2.61
C VAL A 11 -6.62 2.27 -2.86
N SER A 12 -7.26 1.25 -3.45
CA SER A 12 -8.67 1.30 -3.89
C SER A 12 -9.61 0.49 -3.00
N VAL A 13 -9.12 -0.62 -2.43
CA VAL A 13 -9.91 -1.50 -1.54
C VAL A 13 -9.99 -0.92 -0.12
N TYR A 14 -9.03 -0.08 0.28
CA TYR A 14 -9.07 0.57 1.60
C TYR A 14 -10.10 1.69 1.75
N GLY A 15 -10.77 2.08 0.68
CA GLY A 15 -11.96 2.93 0.78
C GLY A 15 -13.06 2.33 1.67
N GLU A 16 -13.03 1.02 1.94
CA GLU A 16 -13.99 0.34 2.83
C GLU A 16 -13.50 0.14 4.27
N SER A 17 -12.22 0.39 4.58
CA SER A 17 -11.68 0.27 5.95
C SER A 17 -11.35 1.66 6.52
N ASN A 18 -12.39 2.45 6.78
CA ASN A 18 -12.32 3.76 7.44
C ASN A 18 -11.40 3.77 8.67
N ASP A 19 -11.36 2.65 9.40
CA ASP A 19 -10.68 2.60 10.68
C ASP A 19 -9.15 2.80 10.57
N LEU A 20 -8.51 2.38 9.47
CA LEU A 20 -7.06 2.63 9.28
C LEU A 20 -6.80 4.08 8.84
N CYS A 21 -7.71 4.66 8.05
CA CYS A 21 -7.59 6.03 7.56
C CYS A 21 -7.62 7.08 8.67
N ASP A 22 -8.36 6.82 9.74
CA ASP A 22 -8.45 7.70 10.91
C ASP A 22 -7.69 7.15 12.14
N SER A 23 -6.88 6.11 11.94
CA SER A 23 -6.03 5.53 12.99
C SER A 23 -4.82 6.41 13.32
N SER A 24 -4.28 6.18 14.54
CA SER A 24 -3.04 6.82 15.00
C SER A 24 -1.81 6.40 14.19
N GLU A 25 -0.76 7.22 14.20
CA GLU A 25 0.53 6.90 13.56
C GLU A 25 1.07 5.53 13.99
N SER A 26 0.96 5.20 15.28
CA SER A 26 1.39 3.90 15.82
C SER A 26 0.65 2.72 15.17
N GLN A 27 -0.66 2.83 14.97
CA GLN A 27 -1.46 1.78 14.32
C GLN A 27 -1.11 1.68 12.83
N ARG A 28 -0.91 2.81 12.14
CA ARG A 28 -0.46 2.82 10.75
C ARG A 28 0.91 2.15 10.59
N GLN A 29 1.84 2.40 11.51
CA GLN A 29 3.16 1.74 11.53
C GLN A 29 3.05 0.23 11.78
N LYS A 30 2.14 -0.22 12.67
CA LYS A 30 1.87 -1.65 12.88
C LYS A 30 1.34 -2.31 11.61
N PHE A 31 0.39 -1.66 10.92
CA PHE A 31 -0.13 -2.15 9.64
C PHE A 31 0.98 -2.32 8.61
N ILE A 32 1.79 -1.28 8.43
CA ILE A 32 2.92 -1.30 7.48
C ILE A 32 3.91 -2.41 7.85
N SER A 33 4.21 -2.58 9.13
CA SER A 33 5.11 -3.64 9.60
C SER A 33 4.57 -5.03 9.28
N CYS A 34 3.29 -5.28 9.56
CA CYS A 34 2.63 -6.55 9.20
C CYS A 34 2.68 -6.81 7.69
N MET A 35 2.41 -5.80 6.86
CA MET A 35 2.47 -5.93 5.40
C MET A 35 3.88 -6.28 4.91
N ARG A 36 4.92 -5.65 5.47
CA ARG A 36 6.33 -5.92 5.12
C ARG A 36 6.75 -7.34 5.51
N GLU A 37 6.32 -7.82 6.67
CA GLU A 37 6.62 -9.17 7.16
C GLU A 37 5.97 -10.27 6.33
N ASN A 38 4.74 -10.03 5.84
CA ASN A 38 3.93 -11.04 5.17
C ASN A 38 3.99 -10.93 3.63
N TYR A 39 4.45 -9.81 3.08
CA TYR A 39 4.47 -9.57 1.63
C TYR A 39 5.66 -8.71 1.22
N HIS A 40 6.80 -9.36 0.99
CA HIS A 40 8.05 -8.70 0.59
C HIS A 40 7.94 -7.73 -0.61
N PRO A 41 7.11 -7.97 -1.65
CA PRO A 41 6.90 -6.99 -2.71
C PRO A 41 6.39 -5.63 -2.25
N PHE A 42 5.80 -5.55 -1.04
CA PHE A 42 5.38 -4.30 -0.42
C PHE A 42 6.54 -3.34 -0.14
N ASP A 43 7.75 -3.84 0.14
CA ASP A 43 8.93 -2.98 0.34
C ASP A 43 9.29 -2.18 -0.93
N TYR A 44 9.10 -2.78 -2.11
CA TYR A 44 9.27 -2.07 -3.37
C TYR A 44 8.17 -1.04 -3.59
N ALA A 45 6.92 -1.35 -3.18
CA ALA A 45 5.83 -0.39 -3.24
C ALA A 45 6.07 0.85 -2.36
N LEU A 46 6.63 0.65 -1.16
CA LEU A 46 7.04 1.73 -0.26
C LEU A 46 8.23 2.52 -0.82
N THR A 47 9.23 1.83 -1.38
CA THR A 47 10.39 2.51 -1.98
C THR A 47 9.98 3.35 -3.19
N CYS A 48 9.13 2.81 -4.06
CA CYS A 48 8.63 3.53 -5.22
C CYS A 48 7.72 4.71 -4.84
N SER A 49 7.08 4.70 -3.66
CA SER A 49 6.13 5.74 -3.28
C SER A 49 6.77 7.12 -3.07
N GLN A 50 8.10 7.20 -3.01
CA GLN A 50 8.84 8.46 -3.11
C GLN A 50 8.47 9.27 -4.37
N TYR A 51 8.10 8.60 -5.47
CA TYR A 51 7.63 9.25 -6.70
C TYR A 51 6.22 9.84 -6.59
N LEU A 52 5.51 9.53 -5.52
CA LEU A 52 4.19 10.07 -5.18
C LEU A 52 4.27 11.18 -4.12
N ASN A 53 5.48 11.73 -3.90
CA ASN A 53 5.77 12.76 -2.90
C ASN A 53 5.45 12.33 -1.45
N ILE A 54 5.52 11.02 -1.19
CA ILE A 54 5.41 10.43 0.15
C ILE A 54 6.76 10.59 0.87
N ARG A 55 6.73 11.25 2.03
CA ARG A 55 7.92 11.59 2.83
C ARG A 55 8.10 10.70 4.05
N ALA A 56 7.01 10.08 4.51
CA ALA A 56 7.02 9.16 5.63
C ALA A 56 6.24 7.89 5.29
N MET A 57 6.56 6.76 5.94
CA MET A 57 5.98 5.47 5.56
C MET A 57 4.46 5.45 5.81
N GLU A 58 4.01 6.08 6.90
CA GLU A 58 2.60 6.21 7.29
C GLU A 58 1.77 7.05 6.31
N GLU A 59 2.39 7.97 5.56
CA GLU A 59 1.72 8.72 4.50
C GLU A 59 1.31 7.81 3.33
N PHE A 60 1.86 6.59 3.24
CA PHE A 60 1.35 5.56 2.32
C PHE A 60 -0.10 5.19 2.63
N VAL A 61 -0.48 5.19 3.91
CA VAL A 61 -1.88 5.01 4.31
C VAL A 61 -2.70 6.22 3.88
N ASP A 62 -2.18 7.44 4.02
CA ASP A 62 -2.88 8.66 3.59
C ASP A 62 -3.09 8.70 2.07
N LEU A 63 -2.15 8.18 1.28
CA LEU A 63 -2.32 7.95 -0.15
C LEU A 63 -3.48 6.99 -0.42
N SER A 64 -3.52 5.84 0.26
CA SER A 64 -4.61 4.86 0.14
C SER A 64 -5.97 5.42 0.56
N CYS A 65 -5.98 6.35 1.52
CA CYS A 65 -7.19 7.02 2.00
C CYS A 65 -7.60 8.22 1.13
N GLY A 66 -6.89 8.50 0.04
CA GLY A 66 -7.16 9.64 -0.85
C GLY A 66 -6.85 11.00 -0.23
N LYS A 67 -6.15 11.05 0.91
CA LYS A 67 -5.68 12.30 1.55
C LYS A 67 -4.50 12.90 0.78
N ILE A 68 -3.72 12.06 0.10
CA ILE A 68 -2.70 12.46 -0.87
C ILE A 68 -3.22 12.11 -2.26
N VAL A 69 -3.25 13.10 -3.16
CA VAL A 69 -3.71 12.93 -4.54
C VAL A 69 -2.55 13.22 -5.50
N PRO A 70 -1.82 12.20 -5.96
CA PRO A 70 -0.71 12.39 -6.88
C PRO A 70 -1.23 12.79 -8.27
N SER A 71 -0.43 13.59 -8.96
CA SER A 71 -0.60 13.93 -10.36
C SER A 71 -0.47 12.70 -11.27
N SER A 72 -0.94 12.83 -12.51
CA SER A 72 -0.81 11.76 -13.51
C SER A 72 0.65 11.40 -13.80
N GLU A 73 1.57 12.37 -13.74
CA GLU A 73 3.00 12.15 -13.97
C GLU A 73 3.63 11.35 -12.83
N GLU A 74 3.31 11.70 -11.57
CA GLU A 74 3.77 10.96 -10.38
C GLU A 74 3.27 9.51 -10.39
N LYS A 75 2.00 9.30 -10.75
CA LYS A 75 1.42 7.95 -10.92
C LYS A 75 2.15 7.15 -12.00
N ALA A 76 2.54 7.79 -13.10
CA ALA A 76 3.28 7.13 -14.18
C ALA A 76 4.68 6.70 -13.70
N LYS A 77 5.43 7.59 -13.02
CA LYS A 77 6.75 7.28 -12.45
C LYS A 77 6.69 6.16 -11.41
N TYR A 78 5.68 6.21 -10.54
CA TYR A 78 5.42 5.17 -9.57
C TYR A 78 5.18 3.80 -10.23
N SER A 79 4.30 3.77 -11.22
CA SER A 79 4.02 2.56 -12.00
C SER A 79 5.28 2.02 -12.68
N GLU A 80 6.07 2.88 -13.31
CA GLU A 80 7.32 2.47 -13.96
C GLU A 80 8.28 1.82 -12.96
N CYS A 81 8.46 2.44 -11.79
CA CYS A 81 9.26 1.88 -10.70
C CYS A 81 8.75 0.50 -10.24
N LEU A 82 7.44 0.33 -10.05
CA LEU A 82 6.87 -0.97 -9.67
C LEU A 82 7.12 -2.05 -10.72
N ASN A 83 6.92 -1.73 -12.01
CA ASN A 83 7.11 -2.69 -13.10
C ASN A 83 8.57 -3.14 -13.24
N GLN A 84 9.53 -2.30 -12.86
CA GLN A 84 10.96 -2.65 -12.90
C GLN A 84 11.40 -3.52 -11.71
N ASN A 85 10.73 -3.39 -10.56
CA ASN A 85 11.19 -3.98 -9.30
C ASN A 85 10.34 -5.18 -8.83
N ILE A 86 9.10 -5.33 -9.32
CA ILE A 86 8.21 -6.42 -8.93
C ILE A 86 7.97 -7.34 -10.12
N GLU A 87 8.50 -8.56 -10.03
CA GLU A 87 8.17 -9.62 -10.99
C GLU A 87 6.72 -10.08 -10.77
N ALA A 88 5.96 -10.25 -11.86
CA ALA A 88 4.56 -10.65 -11.80
C ALA A 88 4.30 -11.96 -11.03
N ARG A 89 5.26 -12.90 -11.03
CA ARG A 89 5.17 -14.17 -10.28
C ARG A 89 5.19 -14.01 -8.76
N ASN A 90 5.70 -12.88 -8.26
CA ASN A 90 5.77 -12.59 -6.83
C ASN A 90 4.53 -11.82 -6.36
N ALA A 91 3.64 -11.44 -7.28
CA ALA A 91 2.44 -10.70 -6.97
C ALA A 91 1.37 -11.62 -6.39
N LEU A 92 0.71 -11.19 -5.31
CA LEU A 92 -0.46 -11.89 -4.77
C LEU A 92 -1.66 -11.77 -5.72
N SER A 93 -2.55 -12.75 -5.66
CA SER A 93 -3.89 -12.62 -6.23
C SER A 93 -4.67 -11.52 -5.50
N GLU A 94 -5.68 -10.94 -6.15
CA GLU A 94 -6.51 -9.89 -5.52
C GLU A 94 -7.17 -10.40 -4.23
N TYR A 95 -7.59 -11.67 -4.22
CA TYR A 95 -8.19 -12.32 -3.06
C TYR A 95 -7.21 -12.47 -1.90
N ASP A 96 -6.01 -12.98 -2.17
CA ASP A 96 -4.98 -13.18 -1.14
C ASP A 96 -4.47 -11.85 -0.60
N LEU A 97 -4.32 -10.86 -1.48
CA LEU A 97 -4.00 -9.49 -1.10
C LEU A 97 -5.09 -8.91 -0.20
N GLY A 98 -6.36 -9.04 -0.58
CA GLY A 98 -7.49 -8.56 0.23
C GLY A 98 -7.53 -9.20 1.63
N ASN A 99 -7.27 -10.51 1.72
CA ASN A 99 -7.18 -11.22 3.00
C ASN A 99 -6.01 -10.73 3.85
N LEU A 100 -4.84 -10.52 3.23
CA LEU A 100 -3.67 -10.01 3.94
C LEU A 100 -3.89 -8.59 4.44
N LEU A 101 -4.44 -7.72 3.59
CA LEU A 101 -4.81 -6.36 3.95
C LEU A 101 -5.73 -6.36 5.17
N LYS A 102 -6.80 -7.17 5.16
CA LYS A 102 -7.74 -7.29 6.27
C LYS A 102 -7.07 -7.81 7.55
N LYS A 103 -6.21 -8.83 7.45
CA LYS A 103 -5.43 -9.37 8.58
C LYS A 103 -4.60 -8.26 9.22
N CYS A 104 -3.77 -7.58 8.43
CA CYS A 104 -2.86 -6.56 8.94
C CYS A 104 -3.59 -5.34 9.53
N THR A 105 -4.76 -4.97 9.00
CA THR A 105 -5.57 -3.90 9.62
C THR A 105 -6.19 -4.33 10.93
N ASN A 106 -6.74 -5.54 11.01
CA ASN A 106 -7.27 -6.05 12.26
C ASN A 106 -6.19 -6.12 13.35
N GLU A 107 -4.99 -6.61 13.02
CA GLU A 107 -3.85 -6.65 13.95
C GLU A 107 -3.40 -5.24 14.36
N ALA A 108 -3.32 -4.30 13.41
CA ALA A 108 -2.93 -2.94 13.69
C ALA A 108 -3.91 -2.20 14.63
N ILE A 109 -5.20 -2.40 14.41
CA ILE A 109 -6.27 -1.67 15.12
C ILE A 109 -6.60 -2.32 16.47
N ALA A 110 -6.54 -3.65 16.57
CA ALA A 110 -6.82 -4.37 17.81
C ALA A 110 -5.86 -4.02 18.96
N GLY A 111 -4.67 -3.50 18.65
CA GLY A 111 -3.70 -3.03 19.64
C GLY A 111 -2.76 -4.12 20.12
#